data_AF-A0AAW1ESZ6-F1
#
_entry.id   AF-A0AAW1ESZ6-F1
#
_cell.length_a   1.000
_cell.length_b   1.000
_cell.length_c   1.000
_cell.angle_alpha   90.00
_cell.angle_beta   90.00
_cell.angle_gamma   90.00
#
_symmetry.space_group_name_H-M   'P 1'
#
loop_
_entity.id
_entity.type
_entity.pdbx_description
1 polymer ?
#
loop_
_entity_poly.entity_id
_entity_poly.type
_entity_poly.pdbx_seq_one_letter_code
_entity_poly.pdbx_strand_id
1 'polypeptide(L)'
;MTLRDSRDKIISNAALPLATGRKWKPSNAVQQATSTLRHKDIVGQVQQGREGLGLTASEPTWRKATTSERRKLVVEEVRREEEVARSAKAVSLVKQGQWTLWEGVERRKISWRELWEMEATRISFIIRATYDVLPSPKNLHQWYGEDPSCALCPTPATLKHIMVSCKTSLTQGRYTWRHNQVLKSLASAIDIKRCATNSLPPRVANPLKATAFVREGQKAPKHPSTKREMGQLIMARDWKMLVDIGQQLIFPPEIAATNFRPDLVLWSPSLNSVYIIELTVPWENAFEEAYERKKLRYAELAAEAKQRGWNAKNCQVEVGCRGFVASSTIRLLKELGSHGQALPQTIKAVS
;
A
#
# COMPACT_ATOMS: atom_id res chain seq x y z
N MET A 1 -23.79 -17.38 15.77
CA MET A 1 -23.99 -16.68 17.06
C MET A 1 -24.91 -17.55 17.90
N THR A 2 -24.50 -17.97 19.09
CA THR A 2 -25.35 -18.78 19.98
C THR A 2 -26.32 -17.87 20.73
N LEU A 3 -27.63 -18.12 20.68
CA LEU A 3 -28.67 -17.31 21.34
C LEU A 3 -28.75 -17.50 22.87
N ARG A 4 -27.67 -18.03 23.47
CA ARG A 4 -27.59 -18.40 24.90
C ARG A 4 -27.76 -17.21 25.84
N ASP A 5 -27.37 -16.02 25.40
CA ASP A 5 -27.50 -14.79 26.18
C ASP A 5 -28.79 -14.00 25.86
N SER A 6 -29.81 -14.66 25.31
CA SER A 6 -31.13 -14.04 25.11
C SER A 6 -31.80 -13.77 26.46
N ARG A 7 -32.54 -12.66 26.56
CA ARG A 7 -33.38 -12.38 27.74
C ARG A 7 -34.60 -13.30 27.81
N ASP A 8 -35.01 -13.85 26.66
CA ASP A 8 -36.07 -14.82 26.57
C ASP A 8 -35.55 -16.22 26.92
N LYS A 9 -36.11 -16.82 27.96
CA LYS A 9 -35.74 -18.14 28.49
C LYS A 9 -36.02 -19.28 27.51
N ILE A 10 -37.04 -19.14 26.64
CA ILE A 10 -37.35 -20.14 25.63
C ILE A 10 -36.23 -20.14 24.58
N ILE A 11 -35.82 -18.94 24.15
CA ILE A 11 -34.78 -18.75 23.14
C ILE A 11 -33.39 -19.14 23.66
N SER A 12 -33.06 -18.82 24.91
CA SER A 12 -31.77 -19.19 25.49
C SER A 12 -31.64 -20.70 25.71
N ASN A 13 -32.73 -21.38 26.06
CA ASN A 13 -32.78 -22.83 26.28
C ASN A 13 -32.89 -23.65 24.99
N ALA A 14 -33.40 -23.08 23.90
CA ALA A 14 -33.64 -23.81 22.65
C ALA A 14 -32.36 -24.32 21.97
N ALA A 15 -31.17 -23.82 22.36
CA ALA A 15 -29.84 -24.26 21.91
C ALA A 15 -29.78 -24.79 20.46
N LEU A 16 -30.44 -24.09 19.54
CA LEU A 16 -30.69 -24.62 18.20
C LEU A 16 -29.36 -24.94 17.52
N PRO A 17 -29.17 -26.19 17.05
CA PRO A 17 -27.96 -26.54 16.32
C PRO A 17 -27.93 -25.69 15.04
N LEU A 18 -26.94 -24.81 14.95
CA LEU A 18 -26.74 -24.02 13.75
C LEU A 18 -26.33 -24.97 12.62
N ALA A 19 -27.18 -25.09 11.60
CA ALA A 19 -26.88 -25.83 10.39
C ALA A 19 -25.63 -25.21 9.73
N THR A 20 -24.50 -25.87 9.95
CA THR A 20 -23.20 -25.48 9.40
C THR A 20 -22.62 -26.69 8.69
N GLY A 21 -21.79 -26.44 7.68
CA GLY A 21 -21.20 -27.52 6.88
C GLY A 21 -20.32 -28.45 7.73
N ARG A 22 -19.92 -29.60 7.17
CA ARG A 22 -19.17 -30.65 7.89
C ARG A 22 -17.84 -30.19 8.51
N LYS A 23 -17.23 -29.14 7.97
CA LYS A 23 -15.87 -28.68 8.32
C LYS A 23 -15.80 -27.71 9.49
N TRP A 24 -16.89 -27.01 9.83
CA TRP A 24 -16.87 -25.96 10.84
C TRP A 24 -18.00 -26.14 11.85
N LYS A 25 -17.64 -26.21 13.14
CA LYS A 25 -18.58 -26.37 14.25
C LYS A 25 -18.60 -25.08 15.09
N PRO A 26 -19.65 -24.25 15.00
CA PRO A 26 -19.72 -22.97 15.71
C PRO A 26 -19.59 -23.09 17.22
N SER A 27 -20.14 -24.17 17.82
CA SER A 27 -20.06 -24.43 19.25
C SER A 27 -18.62 -24.53 19.74
N ASN A 28 -17.78 -25.25 18.99
CA ASN A 28 -16.39 -25.50 19.34
C ASN A 28 -15.56 -24.22 19.16
N ALA A 29 -15.76 -23.50 18.05
CA ALA A 29 -15.09 -22.24 17.79
C ALA A 29 -15.42 -21.19 18.87
N VAL A 30 -16.69 -21.05 19.26
CA VAL A 30 -17.11 -20.13 20.32
C VAL A 30 -16.52 -20.54 21.67
N GLN A 31 -16.51 -21.84 21.99
CA GLN A 31 -15.94 -22.34 23.25
C GLN A 31 -14.44 -22.10 23.32
N GLN A 32 -13.70 -22.38 22.25
CA GLN A 32 -12.27 -22.15 22.14
C GLN A 32 -11.94 -20.66 22.28
N ALA A 33 -12.58 -19.80 21.48
CA ALA A 33 -12.41 -18.35 21.56
C ALA A 33 -12.73 -17.79 22.96
N THR A 34 -13.79 -18.29 23.60
CA THR A 34 -14.14 -17.89 24.98
C THR A 34 -13.05 -18.32 25.97
N SER A 35 -12.48 -19.51 25.81
CA SER A 35 -11.37 -19.99 26.63
C SER A 35 -10.11 -19.12 26.43
N THR A 36 -9.78 -18.79 25.18
CA THR A 36 -8.66 -17.90 24.83
C THR A 36 -8.83 -16.52 25.46
N LEU A 37 -10.04 -15.93 25.39
CA LEU A 37 -10.34 -14.64 26.02
C LEU A 37 -10.22 -14.67 27.54
N ARG A 38 -10.68 -15.76 28.19
CA ARG A 38 -10.47 -15.96 29.63
C ARG A 38 -9.00 -16.11 30.00
N HIS A 39 -8.20 -16.77 29.15
CA HIS A 39 -6.77 -16.89 29.34
C HIS A 39 -6.07 -15.52 29.20
N LYS A 40 -6.45 -14.71 28.20
CA LYS A 40 -5.96 -13.32 28.05
C LYS A 40 -6.24 -12.46 29.28
N ASP A 41 -7.40 -12.64 29.92
CA ASP A 41 -7.71 -11.96 31.19
C ASP A 41 -6.78 -12.37 32.34
N ILE A 42 -6.26 -13.61 32.34
CA ILE A 42 -5.30 -14.09 33.35
C ILE A 42 -3.91 -13.52 33.08
N VAL A 43 -3.49 -13.56 31.81
CA VAL A 43 -2.20 -13.01 31.37
C VAL A 43 -2.14 -11.49 31.56
N GLY A 44 -3.28 -10.81 31.44
CA GLY A 44 -3.39 -9.37 31.59
C GLY A 44 -2.86 -8.61 30.37
N GLN A 45 -2.80 -7.29 30.50
CA GLN A 45 -2.24 -6.41 29.48
C GLN A 45 -0.71 -6.53 29.50
N VAL A 46 -0.14 -7.10 28.45
CA VAL A 46 1.31 -7.18 28.25
C VAL A 46 1.79 -6.02 27.38
N GLN A 47 3.04 -5.61 27.56
CA GLN A 47 3.65 -4.63 26.68
C GLN A 47 3.72 -5.20 25.25
N GLN A 48 3.18 -4.46 24.27
CA GLN A 48 3.32 -4.80 22.85
C GLN A 48 4.34 -3.88 22.19
N GLY A 49 5.44 -4.46 21.70
CA GLY A 49 6.50 -3.73 21.01
C GLY A 49 7.26 -2.77 21.94
N ARG A 50 7.59 -1.57 21.43
CA ARG A 50 8.31 -0.52 22.18
C ARG A 50 7.39 0.51 22.84
N GLU A 51 6.07 0.36 22.68
CA GLU A 51 5.11 1.25 23.32
C GLU A 51 5.06 0.95 24.82
N GLY A 52 4.96 1.98 25.66
CA GLY A 52 4.83 1.83 27.10
C GLY A 52 3.46 1.26 27.50
N LEU A 53 3.36 0.71 28.71
CA LEU A 53 2.09 0.26 29.27
C LEU A 53 1.07 1.41 29.32
N GLY A 54 -0.12 1.21 28.76
CA GLY A 54 -1.24 2.16 28.81
C GLY A 54 -1.34 3.16 27.64
N LEU A 55 -0.48 3.06 26.62
CA LEU A 55 -0.56 3.91 25.41
C LEU A 55 -1.69 3.51 24.45
N THR A 56 -2.04 2.23 24.40
CA THR A 56 -3.12 1.71 23.57
C THR A 56 -4.46 1.78 24.29
N ALA A 57 -5.54 2.14 23.57
CA ALA A 57 -6.89 2.07 24.11
C ALA A 57 -7.16 0.67 24.67
N SER A 58 -7.53 0.60 25.95
CA SER A 58 -7.78 -0.66 26.63
C SER A 58 -9.11 -1.24 26.14
N GLU A 59 -9.05 -2.34 25.38
CA GLU A 59 -10.24 -3.14 25.11
C GLU A 59 -10.77 -3.73 26.43
N PRO A 60 -12.10 -3.81 26.60
CA PRO A 60 -12.66 -4.37 27.82
C PRO A 60 -12.23 -5.84 27.97
N THR A 61 -11.58 -6.14 29.10
CA THR A 61 -11.29 -7.52 29.52
C THR A 61 -12.58 -8.35 29.55
N TRP A 62 -12.51 -9.64 29.22
CA TRP A 62 -13.67 -10.52 29.14
C TRP A 62 -14.56 -10.48 30.40
N ARG A 63 -13.93 -10.41 31.58
CA ARG A 63 -14.59 -10.27 32.89
C ARG A 63 -15.41 -8.99 33.02
N LYS A 64 -14.88 -7.86 32.56
CA LYS A 64 -15.51 -6.52 32.67
C LYS A 64 -16.44 -6.19 31.50
N ALA A 65 -16.36 -6.95 30.41
CA ALA A 65 -17.20 -6.76 29.23
C ALA A 65 -18.67 -7.08 29.50
N THR A 66 -19.57 -6.23 29.02
CA THR A 66 -21.01 -6.47 28.94
C THR A 66 -21.34 -7.63 27.99
N THR A 67 -22.57 -8.12 28.02
CA THR A 67 -23.02 -9.21 27.13
C THR A 67 -22.82 -8.88 25.64
N SER A 68 -23.09 -7.64 25.23
CA SER A 68 -22.90 -7.21 23.83
C SER A 68 -21.42 -7.20 23.45
N GLU A 69 -20.57 -6.67 24.33
CA GLU A 69 -19.12 -6.62 24.13
C GLU A 69 -18.50 -8.01 24.11
N ARG A 70 -18.94 -8.92 24.98
CA ARG A 70 -18.50 -10.33 24.97
C ARG A 70 -18.78 -11.00 23.63
N ARG A 71 -19.96 -10.77 23.06
CA ARG A 71 -20.28 -11.32 21.72
C ARG A 71 -19.35 -10.76 20.65
N LYS A 72 -19.05 -9.46 20.71
CA LYS A 72 -18.10 -8.81 19.79
C LYS A 72 -16.69 -9.41 19.93
N LEU A 73 -16.19 -9.52 21.16
CA LEU A 73 -14.89 -10.11 21.47
C LEU A 73 -14.77 -11.55 20.97
N VAL A 74 -15.80 -12.39 21.17
CA VAL A 74 -15.79 -13.76 20.64
C VAL A 74 -15.71 -13.77 19.12
N VAL A 75 -16.48 -12.92 18.43
CA VAL A 75 -16.46 -12.85 16.96
C VAL A 75 -15.09 -12.40 16.45
N GLU A 76 -14.49 -11.39 17.10
CA GLU A 76 -13.16 -10.90 16.76
C GLU A 76 -12.08 -11.95 17.04
N GLU A 77 -12.17 -12.68 18.14
CA GLU A 77 -11.23 -13.74 18.50
C GLU A 77 -11.32 -14.93 17.54
N VAL A 78 -12.53 -15.38 17.17
CA VAL A 78 -12.71 -16.42 16.15
C VAL A 78 -12.10 -15.98 14.82
N ARG A 79 -12.35 -14.73 14.39
CA ARG A 79 -11.75 -14.19 13.16
C ARG A 79 -10.23 -14.18 13.24
N ARG A 80 -9.67 -13.82 14.39
CA ARG A 80 -8.23 -13.80 14.65
C ARG A 80 -7.63 -15.21 14.57
N GLU A 81 -8.23 -16.20 15.22
CA GLU A 81 -7.79 -17.60 15.18
C GLU A 81 -7.82 -18.16 13.74
N GLU A 82 -8.90 -17.89 13.00
CA GLU A 82 -9.01 -18.28 11.57
C GLU A 82 -7.97 -17.57 10.70
N GLU A 83 -7.67 -16.29 10.95
CA GLU A 83 -6.63 -15.55 10.23
C GLU A 83 -5.22 -16.11 10.53
N VAL A 84 -4.95 -16.49 11.79
CA VAL A 84 -3.69 -17.13 12.17
C VAL A 84 -3.54 -18.47 11.46
N ALA A 85 -4.58 -19.31 11.45
CA ALA A 85 -4.55 -20.59 10.74
C ALA A 85 -4.35 -20.41 9.24
N ARG A 86 -5.05 -19.44 8.61
CA ARG A 86 -4.85 -19.10 7.19
C ARG A 86 -3.45 -18.58 6.91
N SER A 87 -2.90 -17.74 7.78
CA SER A 87 -1.53 -17.21 7.66
C SER A 87 -0.49 -18.33 7.78
N ALA A 88 -0.62 -19.20 8.78
CA ALA A 88 0.26 -20.36 8.95
C ALA A 88 0.21 -21.28 7.72
N LYS A 89 -0.98 -21.52 7.18
CA LYS A 89 -1.12 -22.31 5.94
C LYS A 89 -0.48 -21.60 4.76
N ALA A 90 -0.67 -20.29 4.60
CA ALA A 90 -0.06 -19.52 3.52
C ALA A 90 1.47 -19.60 3.58
N VAL A 91 2.08 -19.39 4.75
CA VAL A 91 3.53 -19.49 4.95
C VAL A 91 4.06 -20.89 4.59
N SER A 92 3.30 -21.95 4.85
CA SER A 92 3.69 -23.32 4.47
C SER A 92 3.73 -23.57 2.96
N LEU A 93 3.07 -22.72 2.17
CA LEU A 93 3.01 -22.87 0.71
C LEU A 93 4.19 -22.12 0.08
N VAL A 94 5.30 -22.82 -0.17
CA VAL A 94 6.55 -22.23 -0.69
C VAL A 94 6.34 -21.38 -1.95
N LYS A 95 5.38 -21.72 -2.82
CA LYS A 95 5.14 -20.97 -4.07
C LYS A 95 3.97 -19.99 -3.95
N GLN A 96 2.77 -20.49 -3.62
CA GLN A 96 1.56 -19.67 -3.52
C GLN A 96 1.62 -18.69 -2.34
N GLY A 97 2.37 -19.04 -1.30
CA GLY A 97 2.56 -18.23 -0.10
C GLY A 97 3.63 -17.17 -0.21
N GLN A 98 4.32 -17.01 -1.35
CA GLN A 98 5.42 -16.05 -1.48
C GLN A 98 5.06 -14.61 -1.10
N TRP A 99 3.78 -14.23 -1.21
CA TRP A 99 3.29 -12.92 -0.77
C TRP A 99 3.42 -12.67 0.73
N THR A 100 3.54 -13.72 1.57
CA THR A 100 3.77 -13.57 3.02
C THR A 100 5.16 -13.02 3.34
N LEU A 101 6.10 -13.11 2.39
CA LEU A 101 7.47 -12.60 2.52
C LEU A 101 7.63 -11.18 1.96
N TRP A 102 6.56 -10.58 1.42
CA TRP A 102 6.67 -9.26 0.82
C TRP A 102 6.68 -8.18 1.90
N GLU A 103 7.85 -7.59 2.10
CA GLU A 103 8.04 -6.48 3.01
C GLU A 103 7.84 -5.13 2.32
N GLY A 104 7.31 -4.16 3.06
CA GLY A 104 7.10 -2.82 2.53
C GLY A 104 6.11 -2.73 1.36
N VAL A 105 5.24 -3.72 1.14
CA VAL A 105 4.22 -3.71 0.08
C VAL A 105 2.87 -3.25 0.62
N GLU A 106 2.22 -2.33 -0.08
CA GLU A 106 0.86 -1.94 0.27
C GLU A 106 -0.15 -3.01 -0.11
N ARG A 107 -1.08 -3.26 0.80
CA ARG A 107 -2.17 -4.20 0.57
C ARG A 107 -3.06 -3.68 -0.55
N ARG A 108 -3.17 -4.47 -1.61
CA ARG A 108 -4.13 -4.20 -2.69
C ARG A 108 -5.55 -4.36 -2.15
N LYS A 109 -6.27 -3.24 -2.03
CA LYS A 109 -7.68 -3.21 -1.60
C LYS A 109 -8.57 -3.13 -2.84
N ILE A 110 -9.26 -4.22 -3.13
CA ILE A 110 -10.30 -4.28 -4.17
C ILE A 110 -11.64 -4.17 -3.45
N SER A 111 -12.41 -3.12 -3.76
CA SER A 111 -13.74 -2.98 -3.18
C SER A 111 -14.73 -3.96 -3.82
N TRP A 112 -15.83 -4.29 -3.13
CA TRP A 112 -16.87 -5.14 -3.72
C TRP A 112 -17.40 -4.57 -5.04
N ARG A 113 -17.60 -3.25 -5.11
CA ARG A 113 -18.02 -2.58 -6.34
C ARG A 113 -17.01 -2.81 -7.48
N GLU A 114 -15.73 -2.58 -7.22
CA GLU A 114 -14.68 -2.82 -8.21
C GLU A 114 -14.62 -4.27 -8.67
N LEU A 115 -14.79 -5.22 -7.74
CA LEU A 115 -14.79 -6.63 -8.08
C LEU A 115 -15.95 -6.98 -9.00
N TRP A 116 -17.13 -6.39 -8.79
CA TRP A 116 -18.31 -6.59 -9.64
C TRP A 116 -18.21 -5.88 -11.00
N GLU A 117 -17.55 -4.72 -11.06
CA GLU A 117 -17.34 -3.96 -12.30
C GLU A 117 -16.18 -4.52 -13.15
N MET A 118 -15.32 -5.35 -12.58
CA MET A 118 -14.13 -5.86 -13.24
C MET A 118 -14.44 -7.09 -14.10
N GLU A 119 -13.84 -7.14 -15.28
CA GLU A 119 -13.94 -8.31 -16.16
C GLU A 119 -13.41 -9.57 -15.47
N ALA A 120 -14.11 -10.69 -15.64
CA ALA A 120 -13.76 -11.97 -14.99
C ALA A 120 -12.34 -12.45 -15.34
N THR A 121 -11.89 -12.20 -16.56
CA THR A 121 -10.53 -12.55 -17.02
C THR A 121 -9.47 -11.74 -16.27
N ARG A 122 -9.71 -10.46 -16.02
CA ARG A 122 -8.83 -9.57 -15.25
C ARG A 122 -8.76 -9.99 -13.79
N ILE A 123 -9.90 -10.35 -13.17
CA ILE A 123 -9.94 -10.88 -11.80
C ILE A 123 -9.13 -12.18 -11.72
N SER A 124 -9.38 -13.10 -12.65
CA SER A 124 -8.66 -14.38 -12.75
C SER A 124 -7.16 -14.16 -12.89
N PHE A 125 -6.75 -13.24 -13.77
CA PHE A 125 -5.34 -12.90 -13.95
C PHE A 125 -4.70 -12.36 -12.67
N ILE A 126 -5.32 -11.38 -12.01
CA ILE A 126 -4.76 -10.76 -10.79
C ILE A 126 -4.58 -11.80 -9.68
N ILE A 127 -5.60 -12.63 -9.43
CA ILE A 127 -5.53 -13.68 -8.41
C ILE A 127 -4.44 -14.68 -8.78
N ARG A 128 -4.46 -15.21 -10.01
CA ARG A 128 -3.49 -16.23 -10.44
C ARG A 128 -2.06 -15.71 -10.48
N ALA A 129 -1.83 -14.45 -10.85
CA ALA A 129 -0.52 -13.81 -10.84
C ALA A 129 0.02 -13.66 -9.41
N THR A 130 -0.84 -13.27 -8.46
CA THR A 130 -0.47 -13.10 -7.04
C THR A 130 0.02 -14.42 -6.44
N TYR A 131 -0.69 -15.51 -6.70
CA TYR A 131 -0.39 -16.84 -6.16
C TYR A 131 0.53 -17.69 -7.06
N ASP A 132 1.10 -17.15 -8.14
CA ASP A 132 1.96 -17.85 -9.09
C ASP A 132 1.33 -19.17 -9.65
N VAL A 133 0.07 -19.06 -10.04
CA VAL A 133 -0.74 -20.13 -10.67
C VAL A 133 -1.27 -19.70 -12.04
N LEU A 134 -0.58 -18.76 -12.70
CA LEU A 134 -0.78 -18.51 -14.12
C LEU A 134 -0.23 -19.69 -14.94
N PRO A 135 -0.77 -19.94 -16.14
CA PRO A 135 -0.28 -21.00 -17.03
C PRO A 135 1.06 -20.61 -17.68
N SER A 136 2.11 -20.41 -16.88
CA SER A 136 3.49 -20.31 -17.38
C SER A 136 3.96 -21.68 -17.84
N PRO A 137 4.88 -21.80 -18.82
CA PRO A 137 5.38 -23.10 -19.27
C PRO A 137 5.90 -23.98 -18.14
N LYS A 138 6.56 -23.39 -17.12
CA LYS A 138 6.97 -24.16 -15.94
C LYS A 138 5.80 -24.69 -15.10
N ASN A 139 4.69 -23.95 -15.02
CA ASN A 139 3.48 -24.41 -14.33
C ASN A 139 2.74 -25.46 -15.15
N LEU A 140 2.63 -25.28 -16.46
CA LEU A 140 2.03 -26.25 -17.38
C LEU A 140 2.82 -27.56 -17.38
N HIS A 141 4.15 -27.50 -17.37
CA HIS A 141 4.99 -28.68 -17.15
C HIS A 141 4.66 -29.39 -15.83
N GLN A 142 4.48 -28.64 -14.74
CA GLN A 142 4.15 -29.22 -13.43
C GLN A 142 2.74 -29.85 -13.41
N TRP A 143 1.78 -29.31 -14.16
CA TRP A 143 0.40 -29.78 -14.15
C TRP A 143 0.13 -30.90 -15.16
N TYR A 144 0.78 -30.84 -16.33
CA TYR A 144 0.45 -31.68 -17.50
C TYR A 144 1.69 -32.28 -18.19
N GLY A 145 2.92 -31.96 -17.75
CA GLY A 145 4.15 -32.51 -18.34
C GLY A 145 4.62 -31.83 -19.63
N GLU A 146 4.05 -30.68 -20.01
CA GLU A 146 4.45 -29.88 -21.18
C GLU A 146 5.91 -29.38 -21.13
N ASP A 147 6.46 -28.86 -22.23
CA ASP A 147 7.82 -28.29 -22.24
C ASP A 147 7.92 -27.05 -21.32
N PRO A 148 8.83 -27.02 -20.32
CA PRO A 148 8.99 -25.89 -19.41
C PRO A 148 9.72 -24.70 -20.02
N SER A 149 10.20 -24.78 -21.26
CA SER A 149 11.05 -23.78 -21.90
C SER A 149 10.32 -22.49 -22.24
N CYS A 150 11.04 -21.36 -22.30
CA CYS A 150 10.48 -20.10 -22.74
C CYS A 150 10.34 -20.08 -24.27
N ALA A 151 9.21 -19.55 -24.75
CA ALA A 151 9.00 -19.36 -26.19
C ALA A 151 9.99 -18.39 -26.85
N LEU A 152 10.71 -17.58 -26.06
CA LEU A 152 11.63 -16.55 -26.56
C LEU A 152 13.11 -16.85 -26.27
N CYS A 153 13.41 -17.79 -25.38
CA CYS A 153 14.78 -18.10 -24.97
C CYS A 153 14.90 -19.52 -24.39
N PRO A 154 16.09 -20.10 -24.30
CA PRO A 154 16.24 -21.51 -23.92
C PRO A 154 16.08 -21.79 -22.40
N THR A 155 15.79 -20.78 -21.57
CA THR A 155 15.69 -20.98 -20.12
C THR A 155 14.27 -21.38 -19.69
N PRO A 156 14.10 -22.17 -18.60
CA PRO A 156 12.79 -22.51 -18.07
C PRO A 156 11.94 -21.27 -17.74
N ALA A 157 10.73 -21.21 -18.28
CA ALA A 157 9.83 -20.07 -18.15
C ALA A 157 8.95 -20.15 -16.90
N THR A 158 9.53 -19.73 -15.77
CA THR A 158 8.75 -19.33 -14.60
C THR A 158 8.03 -18.00 -14.85
N LEU A 159 7.03 -17.68 -14.03
CA LEU A 159 6.38 -16.37 -14.09
C LEU A 159 7.39 -15.22 -13.86
N LYS A 160 8.29 -15.36 -12.89
CA LYS A 160 9.40 -14.42 -12.65
C LYS A 160 10.28 -14.25 -13.89
N HIS A 161 10.64 -15.37 -14.55
CA HIS A 161 11.43 -15.32 -15.78
C HIS A 161 10.73 -14.48 -16.86
N ILE A 162 9.48 -14.80 -17.18
CA ILE A 162 8.70 -14.09 -18.21
C ILE A 162 8.60 -12.61 -17.87
N MET A 163 8.27 -12.29 -16.61
CA MET A 163 7.93 -10.94 -16.21
C MET A 163 9.13 -10.02 -15.99
N VAL A 164 10.28 -10.50 -15.55
CA VAL A 164 11.40 -9.61 -15.17
C VAL A 164 12.80 -10.08 -15.57
N SER A 165 13.00 -11.34 -15.96
CA SER A 165 14.36 -11.89 -16.14
C SER A 165 14.67 -12.46 -17.53
N CYS A 166 13.73 -12.43 -18.47
CA CYS A 166 13.98 -12.92 -19.83
C CYS A 166 14.87 -11.95 -20.61
N LYS A 167 16.06 -12.44 -21.01
CA LYS A 167 17.05 -11.66 -21.77
C LYS A 167 16.49 -11.18 -23.11
N THR A 168 15.78 -12.05 -23.84
CA THR A 168 15.16 -11.70 -25.12
C THR A 168 14.07 -10.63 -24.93
N SER A 169 13.24 -10.73 -23.88
CA SER A 169 12.24 -9.70 -23.57
C SER A 169 12.87 -8.36 -23.20
N LEU A 170 14.03 -8.39 -22.53
CA LEU A 170 14.81 -7.19 -22.20
C LEU A 170 15.35 -6.52 -23.47
N THR A 171 16.00 -7.26 -24.36
CA THR A 171 16.56 -6.71 -25.61
C THR A 171 15.48 -6.22 -26.56
N GLN A 172 14.31 -6.86 -26.57
CA GLN A 172 13.12 -6.40 -27.31
C GLN A 172 12.45 -5.16 -26.69
N GLY A 173 12.93 -4.66 -25.54
CA GLY A 173 12.38 -3.46 -24.90
C GLY A 173 11.03 -3.66 -24.21
N ARG A 174 10.56 -4.91 -24.00
CA ARG A 174 9.24 -5.17 -23.37
C ARG A 174 9.18 -4.65 -21.92
N TYR A 175 10.28 -4.77 -21.19
CA TYR A 175 10.37 -4.26 -19.81
C TYR A 175 10.44 -2.73 -19.78
N THR A 176 11.14 -2.12 -20.73
CA THR A 176 11.14 -0.66 -20.92
C THR A 176 9.74 -0.15 -21.27
N TRP A 177 9.01 -0.86 -22.13
CA TRP A 177 7.63 -0.49 -22.44
C TRP A 177 6.76 -0.50 -21.19
N ARG A 178 6.79 -1.59 -20.39
CA ARG A 178 6.02 -1.68 -19.13
C ARG A 178 6.44 -0.58 -18.15
N HIS A 179 7.75 -0.38 -17.97
CA HIS A 179 8.30 0.68 -17.14
C HIS A 179 7.72 2.04 -17.53
N ASN A 180 7.74 2.37 -18.82
CA ASN A 180 7.23 3.63 -19.33
C ASN A 180 5.71 3.76 -19.15
N GLN A 181 4.94 2.68 -19.21
CA GLN A 181 3.50 2.74 -18.88
C GLN A 181 3.28 3.10 -17.40
N VAL A 182 4.03 2.49 -16.49
CA VAL A 182 3.94 2.82 -15.06
C VAL A 182 4.41 4.26 -14.79
N LEU A 183 5.50 4.68 -15.44
CA LEU A 183 6.02 6.04 -15.32
C LEU A 183 5.02 7.08 -15.85
N LYS A 184 4.31 6.80 -16.96
CA LYS A 184 3.23 7.65 -17.48
C LYS A 184 2.11 7.82 -16.45
N SER A 185 1.64 6.72 -15.86
CA SER A 185 0.60 6.77 -14.82
C SER A 185 1.04 7.55 -13.59
N LEU A 186 2.27 7.32 -13.12
CA LEU A 186 2.84 8.03 -11.97
C LEU A 186 2.99 9.53 -12.25
N ALA A 187 3.57 9.87 -13.39
CA ALA A 187 3.74 11.25 -13.84
C ALA A 187 2.41 11.97 -13.97
N SER A 188 1.40 11.35 -14.60
CA SER A 188 0.06 11.92 -14.75
C SER A 188 -0.58 12.21 -13.38
N ALA A 189 -0.45 11.30 -12.42
CA ALA A 189 -1.01 11.50 -11.09
C ALA A 189 -0.33 12.65 -10.33
N ILE A 190 0.99 12.77 -10.42
CA ILE A 190 1.75 13.89 -9.83
C ILE A 190 1.40 15.20 -10.54
N ASP A 191 1.28 15.18 -11.87
CA ASP A 191 1.01 16.37 -12.68
C ASP A 191 -0.38 16.96 -12.43
N ILE A 192 -1.41 16.11 -12.30
CA ILE A 192 -2.76 16.55 -11.92
C ILE A 192 -2.70 17.36 -10.62
N LYS A 193 -1.97 16.88 -9.61
CA LYS A 193 -1.86 17.58 -8.33
C LYS A 193 -0.99 18.83 -8.44
N ARG A 194 0.10 18.78 -9.20
CA ARG A 194 0.98 19.92 -9.48
C ARG A 194 0.20 21.05 -10.15
N CYS A 195 -0.49 20.76 -11.24
CA CYS A 195 -1.32 21.72 -11.98
C CYS A 195 -2.42 22.30 -11.09
N ALA A 196 -3.17 21.45 -10.37
CA ALA A 196 -4.18 21.93 -9.44
C ALA A 196 -3.60 22.87 -8.37
N THR A 197 -2.39 22.59 -7.89
CA THR A 197 -1.73 23.40 -6.87
C THR A 197 -1.21 24.71 -7.45
N ASN A 198 -0.55 24.68 -8.61
CA ASN A 198 -0.02 25.89 -9.26
C ASN A 198 -1.11 26.86 -9.70
N SER A 199 -2.31 26.37 -10.04
CA SER A 199 -3.47 27.19 -10.38
C SER A 199 -4.10 27.91 -9.18
N LEU A 200 -3.74 27.55 -7.94
CA LEU A 200 -4.25 28.25 -6.76
C LEU A 200 -3.60 29.63 -6.63
N PRO A 201 -4.26 30.59 -5.97
CA PRO A 201 -3.69 31.90 -5.71
C PRO A 201 -2.31 31.81 -5.03
N PRO A 202 -1.41 32.78 -5.30
CA PRO A 202 -0.16 32.91 -4.59
C PRO A 202 -0.41 32.91 -3.09
N ARG A 203 0.44 32.19 -2.36
CA ARG A 203 0.29 32.08 -0.91
C ARG A 203 0.62 33.44 -0.29
N VAL A 204 -0.40 34.20 0.05
CA VAL A 204 -0.23 35.40 0.87
C VAL A 204 0.26 34.93 2.24
N ALA A 205 1.39 35.48 2.71
CA ALA A 205 1.83 35.29 4.09
C ALA A 205 0.63 35.64 5.00
N ASN A 206 0.25 34.72 5.89
CA ASN A 206 -1.00 34.75 6.68
C ASN A 206 -1.53 36.18 6.91
N PRO A 207 -2.79 36.52 6.54
CA PRO A 207 -3.44 37.58 7.29
C PRO A 207 -3.42 37.10 8.74
N LEU A 208 -2.86 37.92 9.64
CA LEU A 208 -2.87 37.69 11.08
C LEU A 208 -4.24 37.11 11.43
N LYS A 209 -4.27 35.86 11.94
CA LYS A 209 -5.52 35.27 12.40
C LYS A 209 -6.04 36.19 13.49
N ALA A 210 -6.98 37.08 13.16
CA ALA A 210 -7.72 37.83 14.15
C ALA A 210 -8.40 36.78 15.02
N THR A 211 -7.93 36.64 16.25
CA THR A 211 -8.59 35.80 17.24
C THR A 211 -9.99 36.38 17.42
N ALA A 212 -11.01 35.68 16.92
CA ALA A 212 -12.38 36.08 17.13
C ALA A 212 -12.66 36.01 18.63
N PHE A 213 -12.80 37.18 19.27
CA PHE A 213 -13.14 37.27 20.68
C PHE A 213 -14.58 36.78 20.85
N VAL A 214 -14.75 35.67 21.57
CA VAL A 214 -16.09 35.15 21.92
C VAL A 214 -16.45 35.74 23.28
N ARG A 215 -17.61 36.42 23.35
CA ARG A 215 -18.10 36.97 24.62
C ARG A 215 -18.47 35.86 25.60
N GLU A 216 -18.31 36.12 26.89
CA GLU A 216 -18.72 35.21 27.96
C GLU A 216 -20.19 34.78 27.78
N GLY A 217 -20.44 33.47 27.81
CA GLY A 217 -21.76 32.89 27.60
C GLY A 217 -22.13 32.51 26.16
N GLN A 218 -21.35 32.91 25.13
CA GLN A 218 -21.58 32.46 23.75
C GLN A 218 -20.78 31.19 23.40
N LYS A 219 -21.45 30.23 22.75
CA LYS A 219 -20.78 29.06 22.16
C LYS A 219 -20.10 29.46 20.85
N ALA A 220 -18.82 29.13 20.71
CA ALA A 220 -18.09 29.36 19.47
C ALA A 220 -18.81 28.66 18.29
N PRO A 221 -18.93 29.30 17.12
CA PRO A 221 -19.47 28.66 15.93
C PRO A 221 -18.62 27.43 15.59
N LYS A 222 -19.27 26.27 15.43
CA LYS A 222 -18.62 25.05 14.95
C LYS A 222 -18.22 25.27 13.50
N HIS A 223 -17.04 25.84 13.25
CA HIS A 223 -16.47 25.80 11.92
C HIS A 223 -16.24 24.33 11.55
N PRO A 224 -16.69 23.87 10.38
CA PRO A 224 -16.27 22.56 9.89
C PRO A 224 -14.74 22.60 9.87
N SER A 225 -14.09 21.62 10.51
CA SER A 225 -12.64 21.52 10.46
C SER A 225 -12.24 21.43 8.99
N THR A 226 -11.80 22.53 8.40
CA THR A 226 -11.20 22.51 7.07
C THR A 226 -10.02 21.57 7.20
N LYS A 227 -10.10 20.40 6.55
CA LYS A 227 -8.99 19.45 6.52
C LYS A 227 -7.78 20.23 6.05
N ARG A 228 -6.82 20.45 6.95
CA ARG A 228 -5.59 21.17 6.66
C ARG A 228 -4.96 20.44 5.48
N GLU A 229 -4.90 21.08 4.32
CA GLU A 229 -4.18 20.49 3.20
C GLU A 229 -2.73 20.28 3.66
N MET A 230 -2.27 19.04 3.53
CA MET A 230 -0.92 18.63 3.89
C MET A 230 -0.20 18.23 2.61
N GLY A 231 1.12 18.43 2.58
CA GLY A 231 1.97 18.08 1.46
C GLY A 231 3.00 19.16 1.14
N GLN A 232 4.04 18.76 0.41
CA GLN A 232 5.12 19.65 -0.01
C GLN A 232 4.71 20.52 -1.20
N LEU A 233 3.87 19.97 -2.11
CA LEU A 233 3.39 20.72 -3.27
C LEU A 233 2.66 22.01 -2.88
N ILE A 234 1.86 21.99 -1.81
CA ILE A 234 1.11 23.19 -1.39
C ILE A 234 1.99 24.34 -0.88
N MET A 235 3.29 24.12 -0.67
CA MET A 235 4.21 25.15 -0.17
C MET A 235 4.54 26.21 -1.22
N ALA A 236 4.40 25.90 -2.52
CA ALA A 236 4.65 26.83 -3.62
C ALA A 236 3.67 26.65 -4.78
N ARG A 237 3.77 27.53 -5.79
CA ARG A 237 2.88 27.57 -6.98
C ARG A 237 3.65 27.50 -8.30
N ASP A 238 4.97 27.36 -8.23
CA ASP A 238 5.89 27.36 -9.37
C ASP A 238 6.52 25.98 -9.60
N TRP A 239 5.86 24.91 -9.14
CA TRP A 239 6.37 23.55 -9.31
C TRP A 239 6.45 23.19 -10.80
N LYS A 240 7.64 22.82 -11.25
CA LYS A 240 7.96 22.33 -12.58
C LYS A 240 8.23 20.83 -12.52
N MET A 241 7.94 20.11 -13.61
CA MET A 241 8.11 18.67 -13.70
C MET A 241 8.68 18.27 -15.06
N LEU A 242 9.62 17.32 -15.07
CA LEU A 242 10.18 16.66 -16.25
C LEU A 242 10.09 15.15 -16.07
N VAL A 243 9.88 14.43 -17.16
CA VAL A 243 9.70 12.96 -17.16
C VAL A 243 10.45 12.36 -18.34
N ASP A 244 11.23 11.31 -18.12
CA ASP A 244 12.03 10.63 -19.15
C ASP A 244 11.18 9.66 -19.98
N ILE A 245 10.24 10.20 -20.76
CA ILE A 245 9.38 9.41 -21.66
C ILE A 245 9.37 10.03 -23.05
N GLY A 246 9.85 9.27 -24.04
CA GLY A 246 9.78 9.62 -25.46
C GLY A 246 10.80 10.68 -25.90
N GLN A 247 11.04 11.68 -25.06
CA GLN A 247 12.15 12.62 -25.20
C GLN A 247 13.14 12.41 -24.06
N GLN A 248 14.41 12.65 -24.38
CA GLN A 248 15.51 12.51 -23.46
C GLN A 248 15.46 13.61 -22.40
N LEU A 249 15.27 13.24 -21.14
CA LEU A 249 15.23 14.19 -20.05
C LEU A 249 16.60 14.88 -19.90
N ILE A 250 16.58 16.21 -19.88
CA ILE A 250 17.73 17.05 -19.54
C ILE A 250 17.51 17.60 -18.13
N PHE A 251 18.43 17.30 -17.22
CA PHE A 251 18.32 17.73 -15.84
C PHE A 251 18.40 19.27 -15.76
N PRO A 252 17.56 19.96 -14.96
CA PRO A 252 17.55 21.41 -14.89
C PRO A 252 18.92 21.99 -14.51
N PRO A 253 19.58 22.77 -15.39
CA PRO A 253 20.92 23.31 -15.12
C PRO A 253 20.97 24.26 -13.92
N GLU A 254 19.84 24.91 -13.59
CA GLU A 254 19.66 25.77 -12.42
C GLU A 254 19.84 25.03 -11.08
N ILE A 255 19.69 23.70 -11.09
CA ILE A 255 19.87 22.84 -9.93
C ILE A 255 21.29 22.26 -9.93
N ALA A 256 21.65 21.57 -11.01
CA ALA A 256 22.98 20.99 -11.21
C ALA A 256 23.22 20.73 -12.70
N ALA A 257 24.46 20.91 -13.17
CA ALA A 257 24.82 20.57 -14.55
C ALA A 257 25.23 19.09 -14.58
N THR A 258 24.39 18.22 -15.16
CA THR A 258 24.65 16.78 -15.16
C THR A 258 24.08 16.08 -16.40
N ASN A 259 24.69 14.94 -16.74
CA ASN A 259 24.19 14.01 -17.75
C ASN A 259 23.31 12.90 -17.14
N PHE A 260 23.10 12.90 -15.83
CA PHE A 260 22.20 11.96 -15.17
C PHE A 260 20.75 12.15 -15.64
N ARG A 261 20.03 11.04 -15.77
CA ARG A 261 18.64 10.99 -16.25
C ARG A 261 17.77 10.19 -15.30
N PRO A 262 17.27 10.85 -14.25
CA PRO A 262 16.21 10.29 -13.43
C PRO A 262 14.96 10.09 -14.28
N ASP A 263 14.11 9.15 -13.90
CA ASP A 263 12.85 8.91 -14.59
C ASP A 263 11.88 10.10 -14.48
N LEU A 264 11.91 10.80 -13.34
CA LEU A 264 11.11 12.00 -13.10
C LEU A 264 11.86 13.00 -12.22
N VAL A 265 11.75 14.28 -12.56
CA VAL A 265 12.28 15.39 -11.76
C VAL A 265 11.17 16.37 -11.48
N LEU A 266 10.95 16.72 -10.21
CA LEU A 266 9.95 17.70 -9.77
C LEU A 266 10.63 18.74 -8.90
N TRP A 267 10.52 20.02 -9.22
CA TRP A 267 11.22 21.07 -8.47
C TRP A 267 10.45 22.39 -8.42
N SER A 268 10.79 23.21 -7.43
CA SER A 268 10.26 24.57 -7.25
C SER A 268 11.44 25.52 -7.04
N PRO A 269 11.68 26.46 -7.97
CA PRO A 269 12.70 27.50 -7.82
C PRO A 269 12.48 28.38 -6.59
N SER A 270 11.23 28.77 -6.28
CA SER A 270 10.94 29.63 -5.13
C SER A 270 11.27 28.98 -3.78
N LEU A 271 11.19 27.66 -3.67
CA LEU A 271 11.55 26.91 -2.47
C LEU A 271 12.97 26.34 -2.51
N ASN A 272 13.71 26.56 -3.61
CA ASN A 272 14.92 25.82 -3.95
C ASN A 272 14.79 24.32 -3.64
N SER A 273 13.66 23.70 -3.96
CA SER A 273 13.39 22.30 -3.57
C SER A 273 13.30 21.40 -4.79
N VAL A 274 13.94 20.23 -4.75
CA VAL A 274 13.97 19.26 -5.87
C VAL A 274 13.74 17.83 -5.38
N TYR A 275 12.87 17.11 -6.08
CA TYR A 275 12.65 15.67 -5.96
C TYR A 275 13.21 14.99 -7.21
N ILE A 276 14.19 14.13 -7.01
CA ILE A 276 14.80 13.29 -8.03
C ILE A 276 14.18 11.91 -7.85
N ILE A 277 13.35 11.47 -8.79
CA ILE A 277 12.54 10.26 -8.65
C ILE A 277 13.01 9.22 -9.68
N GLU A 278 13.33 8.03 -9.19
CA GLU A 278 13.74 6.88 -9.99
C GLU A 278 12.74 5.73 -9.77
N LEU A 279 12.08 5.32 -10.84
CA LEU A 279 11.14 4.22 -10.86
C LEU A 279 11.86 2.89 -11.10
N THR A 280 11.37 1.85 -10.44
CA THR A 280 11.75 0.48 -10.74
C THR A 280 10.52 -0.41 -10.78
N VAL A 281 10.49 -1.34 -11.73
CA VAL A 281 9.41 -2.34 -11.85
C VAL A 281 9.92 -3.76 -11.61
N PRO A 282 10.26 -4.12 -10.34
CA PRO A 282 10.86 -5.40 -10.01
C PRO A 282 9.80 -6.49 -9.78
N TRP A 283 10.28 -7.70 -9.50
CA TRP A 283 9.48 -8.74 -8.84
C TRP A 283 9.31 -8.37 -7.35
N GLU A 284 8.13 -8.57 -6.79
CA GLU A 284 7.74 -8.02 -5.47
C GLU A 284 8.66 -8.44 -4.33
N ASN A 285 9.16 -9.67 -4.36
CA ASN A 285 10.14 -10.14 -3.36
C ASN A 285 11.45 -9.35 -3.36
N ALA A 286 11.75 -8.62 -4.43
CA ALA A 286 13.00 -7.87 -4.60
C ALA A 286 12.80 -6.37 -4.39
N PHE A 287 11.70 -5.92 -3.77
CA PHE A 287 11.45 -4.49 -3.53
C PHE A 287 12.55 -3.86 -2.68
N GLU A 288 12.88 -4.44 -1.52
CA GLU A 288 13.89 -3.89 -0.62
C GLU A 288 15.29 -3.94 -1.23
N GLU A 289 15.66 -5.06 -1.85
CA GLU A 289 16.94 -5.18 -2.58
C GLU A 289 17.04 -4.17 -3.73
N ALA A 290 15.94 -3.90 -4.45
CA ALA A 290 15.92 -2.91 -5.52
C ALA A 290 16.06 -1.48 -4.97
N TYR A 291 15.38 -1.18 -3.87
CA TYR A 291 15.47 0.09 -3.17
C TYR A 291 16.91 0.36 -2.74
N GLU A 292 17.52 -0.55 -1.98
CA GLU A 292 18.89 -0.38 -1.46
C GLU A 292 19.94 -0.28 -2.57
N ARG A 293 19.83 -1.12 -3.61
CA ARG A 293 20.75 -1.08 -4.76
C ARG A 293 20.72 0.26 -5.51
N LYS A 294 19.54 0.91 -5.60
CA LYS A 294 19.36 2.14 -6.39
C LYS A 294 19.41 3.42 -5.57
N LYS A 295 19.37 3.33 -4.23
CA LYS A 295 19.42 4.47 -3.32
C LYS A 295 20.63 5.39 -3.54
N LEU A 296 21.76 4.79 -3.89
CA LEU A 296 23.02 5.50 -4.06
C LEU A 296 23.18 6.15 -5.44
N ARG A 297 22.39 5.75 -6.45
CA ARG A 297 22.61 6.13 -7.86
C ARG A 297 22.67 7.65 -8.09
N TYR A 298 21.82 8.40 -7.38
CA TYR A 298 21.77 9.87 -7.47
C TYR A 298 22.06 10.55 -6.13
N ALA A 299 22.73 9.83 -5.20
CA ALA A 299 23.08 10.41 -3.90
C ALA A 299 24.07 11.58 -4.06
N GLU A 300 25.07 11.43 -4.93
CA GLU A 300 26.04 12.48 -5.24
C GLU A 300 25.37 13.69 -5.92
N LEU A 301 24.50 13.45 -6.89
CA LEU A 301 23.73 14.51 -7.56
C LEU A 301 22.87 15.30 -6.56
N ALA A 302 22.21 14.60 -5.62
CA ALA A 302 21.44 15.25 -4.58
C ALA A 302 22.33 16.03 -3.59
N ALA A 303 23.55 15.55 -3.32
CA ALA A 303 24.51 16.27 -2.48
C ALA A 303 25.04 17.54 -3.17
N GLU A 304 25.33 17.48 -4.47
CA GLU A 304 25.74 18.64 -5.27
C GLU A 304 24.63 19.71 -5.30
N ALA A 305 23.38 19.30 -5.55
CA ALA A 305 22.24 20.21 -5.50
C ALA A 305 22.12 20.89 -4.12
N LYS A 306 22.34 20.15 -3.02
CA LYS A 306 22.37 20.72 -1.66
C LYS A 306 23.48 21.72 -1.44
N GLN A 307 24.68 21.46 -1.95
CA GLN A 307 25.80 22.41 -1.88
C GLN A 307 25.47 23.71 -2.63
N ARG A 308 24.69 23.63 -3.71
CA ARG A 308 24.18 24.78 -4.47
C ARG A 308 22.96 25.46 -3.84
N GLY A 309 22.59 25.10 -2.61
CA GLY A 309 21.49 25.71 -1.85
C GLY A 309 20.12 25.11 -2.10
N TRP A 310 20.02 23.97 -2.80
CA TRP A 310 18.75 23.28 -3.02
C TRP A 310 18.44 22.23 -1.95
N ASN A 311 17.21 22.20 -1.45
CA ASN A 311 16.67 21.08 -0.71
C ASN A 311 16.38 19.90 -1.64
N ALA A 312 17.40 19.07 -1.88
CA ALA A 312 17.31 17.91 -2.76
C ALA A 312 16.92 16.62 -2.02
N LYS A 313 15.96 15.89 -2.59
CA LYS A 313 15.51 14.57 -2.14
C LYS A 313 15.63 13.57 -3.26
N ASN A 314 16.35 12.47 -2.99
CA ASN A 314 16.44 11.33 -3.89
C ASN A 314 15.38 10.30 -3.46
N CYS A 315 14.48 9.94 -4.38
CA CYS A 315 13.29 9.14 -4.13
C CYS A 315 13.26 7.93 -5.06
N GLN A 316 13.61 6.76 -4.54
CA GLN A 316 13.40 5.49 -5.22
C GLN A 316 11.95 5.08 -5.02
N VAL A 317 11.28 4.74 -6.12
CA VAL A 317 9.89 4.27 -6.10
C VAL A 317 9.78 2.95 -6.82
N GLU A 318 9.12 1.99 -6.18
CA GLU A 318 8.95 0.65 -6.72
C GLU A 318 7.47 0.34 -6.94
N VAL A 319 7.20 -0.22 -8.11
CA VAL A 319 5.90 -0.74 -8.50
C VAL A 319 6.13 -2.12 -9.06
N GLY A 320 5.64 -3.14 -8.37
CA GLY A 320 5.84 -4.52 -8.74
C GLY A 320 5.21 -4.85 -10.07
N CYS A 321 5.87 -5.75 -10.79
CA CYS A 321 5.42 -6.17 -12.10
C CYS A 321 4.02 -6.82 -12.10
N ARG A 322 3.51 -7.29 -10.95
CA ARG A 322 2.14 -7.81 -10.76
C ARG A 322 1.14 -6.73 -10.29
N GLY A 323 1.56 -5.47 -10.24
CA GLY A 323 0.72 -4.33 -9.86
C GLY A 323 0.60 -4.12 -8.35
N PHE A 324 1.64 -4.47 -7.58
CA PHE A 324 1.71 -4.14 -6.15
C PHE A 324 2.61 -2.92 -5.95
N VAL A 325 2.18 -1.96 -5.13
CA VAL A 325 2.92 -0.71 -4.94
C VAL A 325 3.71 -0.76 -3.63
N ALA A 326 4.98 -0.35 -3.68
CA ALA A 326 5.83 -0.28 -2.51
C ALA A 326 5.49 0.91 -1.59
N SER A 327 5.88 0.80 -0.33
CA SER A 327 5.68 1.83 0.70
C SER A 327 6.46 3.10 0.40
N SER A 328 7.60 2.99 -0.29
CA SER A 328 8.41 4.10 -0.81
C SER A 328 7.58 5.02 -1.73
N THR A 329 6.89 4.43 -2.71
CA THR A 329 5.99 5.12 -3.64
C THR A 329 4.85 5.80 -2.89
N ILE A 330 4.28 5.14 -1.89
CA ILE A 330 3.19 5.71 -1.07
C ILE A 330 3.69 6.85 -0.20
N ARG A 331 4.88 6.73 0.37
CA ARG A 331 5.52 7.79 1.15
C ARG A 331 5.74 9.03 0.29
N LEU A 332 6.27 8.86 -0.93
CA LEU A 332 6.42 9.95 -1.89
C LEU A 332 5.08 10.62 -2.19
N LEU A 333 4.05 9.84 -2.55
CA LEU A 333 2.72 10.38 -2.87
C LEU A 333 2.12 11.16 -1.69
N LYS A 334 2.19 10.61 -0.47
CA LYS A 334 1.74 11.29 0.75
C LYS A 334 2.53 12.58 1.00
N GLU A 335 3.84 12.55 0.80
CA GLU A 335 4.71 13.71 0.96
C GLU A 335 4.40 14.82 -0.05
N LEU A 336 4.06 14.46 -1.27
CA LEU A 336 3.57 15.40 -2.29
C LEU A 336 2.12 15.88 -2.04
N GLY A 337 1.43 15.31 -1.05
CA GLY A 337 0.10 15.76 -0.61
C GLY A 337 -1.07 14.92 -1.12
N SER A 338 -0.81 13.73 -1.67
CA SER A 338 -1.86 12.75 -1.97
C SER A 338 -2.36 12.11 -0.67
N HIS A 339 -3.53 12.56 -0.22
CA HIS A 339 -4.19 12.07 0.98
C HIS A 339 -5.65 11.68 0.71
N GLY A 340 -6.27 10.98 1.66
CA GLY A 340 -7.68 10.61 1.57
C GLY A 340 -7.97 9.71 0.37
N GLN A 341 -9.02 10.04 -0.40
CA GLN A 341 -9.47 9.23 -1.55
C GLN A 341 -8.53 9.31 -2.76
N ALA A 342 -7.74 10.38 -2.89
CA ALA A 342 -6.81 10.56 -4.00
C ALA A 342 -5.68 9.52 -3.98
N LEU A 343 -5.18 9.16 -2.79
CA LEU A 343 -4.07 8.22 -2.65
C LEU A 343 -4.43 6.80 -3.17
N PRO A 344 -5.54 6.16 -2.74
CA PRO A 344 -5.97 4.89 -3.32
C PRO A 344 -6.24 4.95 -4.83
N GLN A 345 -6.76 6.07 -5.35
CA GLN A 345 -6.98 6.25 -6.79
C GLN A 345 -5.66 6.27 -7.56
N THR A 346 -4.66 7.01 -7.06
CA THR A 346 -3.32 7.02 -7.66
C THR A 346 -2.65 5.65 -7.58
N ILE A 347 -2.71 4.97 -6.43
CA ILE A 347 -2.17 3.61 -6.29
C ILE A 347 -2.80 2.67 -7.33
N LYS A 348 -4.12 2.79 -7.58
CA LYS A 348 -4.84 2.01 -8.60
C LYS A 348 -4.45 2.36 -10.02
N ALA A 349 -4.14 3.62 -10.33
CA ALA A 349 -3.74 4.03 -11.68
C ALA A 349 -2.32 3.56 -12.03
N VAL A 350 -1.47 3.42 -11.01
CA VAL A 350 -0.06 3.00 -11.14
C VAL A 350 0.09 1.48 -11.08
N SER A 351 -0.93 0.74 -10.62
CA SER A 351 -0.97 -0.74 -10.51
C SER A 351 -1.77 -1.42 -11.61
#